data_AF-A0A7E5V9J0-F1
#
_entry.id   AF-A0A7E5V9J0-F1
#
_cell.length_a   1.000
_cell.length_b   1.000
_cell.length_c   1.000
_cell.angle_alpha   90.00
_cell.angle_beta   90.00
_cell.angle_gamma   90.00
#
_symmetry.space_group_name_H-M   'P 1'
#
loop_
_entity.id
_entity.type
_entity.pdbx_description
1 polymer ?
#
loop_
_entity_poly.entity_id
_entity_poly.type
_entity_poly.pdbx_seq_one_letter_code
_entity_poly.pdbx_strand_id
1 'polypeptide(L)'
;MDILATDFSMKRCLYGRQPLFNATKPELLDSIEPDRELQRQFGLRNPVHSSCQVSKPMSEHIMNTIRVETRSQGINHCEGGWPKDVNHKNEEETIRYRKRVERDDHYVRAITRLAPKFEYFIHQNNAIEIYQQYFKDIDEQAPVERPTVKVTNLYRDPQNRPIADISWTNEEDPKVVVCYCDRRYPITGPVNENVTCCLWDLENADMPSSEFYPPAACWKLACSSHPSIIVGGLENGKVCVFDRRAERVPVAISSTHSAHHDPVTALLFIQSRTSTEFFTGSSDGQCMWYDTRDLSEPISALFICPDLPVGRTAGLNSAHGISALQFERSFPTRFLCGTETGMVINVNRKGKTPQEVLSAPYKAHKGPVRAVHRSPCTSKMFITCGDWTTHIWSDDIRSSPIITGMPHRYQVKDVVWTPQRHSGFMTVSSDGKFRYWDLLRRRLKPIVSLPVSQYSLYRIVPHEEGRLVSMGGRAGILYLVSLSDDLVLPGDTDKQLMIQHFERETHREHILENRIKEIRLKIKADAEHDGTPTEEPFDEEAAIKACEDDFKRIIIDEFRRAGVPVSHATTAIKTDAMRHR
;
A
#
# COMPACT_ATOMS: atom_id res chain seq x y z
N MET A 1 -10.73 -101.58 -33.07
CA MET A 1 -10.17 -102.80 -33.70
C MET A 1 -8.64 -102.68 -33.75
N ASP A 2 -7.89 -103.40 -32.90
CA ASP A 2 -6.43 -103.21 -32.70
C ASP A 2 -5.51 -103.73 -33.84
N ILE A 3 -4.33 -103.09 -34.02
CA ILE A 3 -3.30 -103.36 -35.06
C ILE A 3 -1.88 -103.41 -34.40
N LEU A 4 -0.87 -104.15 -34.92
CA LEU A 4 0.52 -104.24 -34.35
C LEU A 4 1.67 -104.04 -35.37
N ALA A 5 2.88 -103.61 -34.95
CA ALA A 5 4.07 -103.39 -35.82
C ALA A 5 5.49 -103.57 -35.17
N THR A 6 6.56 -103.62 -36.01
CA THR A 6 8.02 -103.63 -35.65
C THR A 6 8.91 -103.02 -36.75
N ASP A 7 9.83 -102.10 -36.44
CA ASP A 7 10.61 -101.29 -37.42
C ASP A 7 12.16 -101.29 -37.28
N PHE A 8 12.86 -100.95 -38.36
CA PHE A 8 14.32 -100.69 -38.44
C PHE A 8 14.65 -99.50 -39.37
N SER A 9 15.68 -98.69 -39.06
CA SER A 9 16.06 -97.51 -39.88
C SER A 9 17.57 -97.23 -39.96
N MET A 10 18.03 -96.61 -41.06
CA MET A 10 19.45 -96.27 -41.31
C MET A 10 19.59 -94.93 -42.07
N LYS A 11 20.64 -94.13 -41.77
CA LYS A 11 20.90 -92.83 -42.42
C LYS A 11 21.57 -92.97 -43.80
N ARG A 12 21.07 -92.23 -44.80
CA ARG A 12 21.52 -92.26 -46.21
C ARG A 12 23.01 -91.97 -46.43
N CYS A 13 23.65 -91.16 -45.59
CA CYS A 13 25.10 -90.89 -45.68
C CYS A 13 25.99 -92.09 -45.30
N LEU A 14 25.42 -93.14 -44.69
CA LEU A 14 26.11 -94.39 -44.34
C LEU A 14 25.86 -95.50 -45.37
N TYR A 15 25.09 -95.23 -46.43
CA TYR A 15 24.83 -96.21 -47.49
C TYR A 15 26.14 -96.61 -48.18
N GLY A 16 26.36 -97.91 -48.35
CA GLY A 16 27.64 -98.50 -48.76
C GLY A 16 28.49 -99.07 -47.62
N ARG A 17 28.11 -98.88 -46.35
CA ARG A 17 28.67 -99.61 -45.20
C ARG A 17 27.77 -100.79 -44.79
N GLN A 18 28.37 -101.83 -44.22
CA GLN A 18 27.65 -103.05 -43.81
C GLN A 18 26.72 -102.81 -42.60
N PRO A 19 25.44 -103.26 -42.62
CA PRO A 19 24.55 -103.20 -41.46
C PRO A 19 24.88 -104.26 -40.40
N LEU A 20 24.55 -103.96 -39.15
CA LEU A 20 24.48 -104.94 -38.04
C LEU A 20 23.06 -104.84 -37.42
N PHE A 21 22.34 -105.96 -37.36
CA PHE A 21 20.95 -106.03 -36.87
C PHE A 21 20.88 -106.68 -35.48
N ASN A 22 20.03 -106.16 -34.60
CA ASN A 22 19.66 -106.74 -33.29
C ASN A 22 18.14 -106.94 -33.22
N ALA A 23 17.65 -107.90 -32.42
CA ALA A 23 16.24 -108.29 -32.36
C ALA A 23 15.41 -107.55 -31.28
N THR A 24 14.15 -107.21 -31.60
CA THR A 24 13.21 -106.42 -30.77
C THR A 24 11.79 -107.00 -30.76
N LYS A 25 10.91 -106.50 -29.87
CA LYS A 25 9.51 -106.98 -29.64
C LYS A 25 8.45 -106.10 -30.35
N PRO A 26 7.26 -106.63 -30.69
CA PRO A 26 6.15 -105.91 -31.35
C PRO A 26 5.27 -105.07 -30.40
N GLU A 27 4.69 -103.98 -30.91
CA GLU A 27 3.78 -103.05 -30.21
C GLU A 27 2.40 -102.91 -30.88
N LEU A 28 1.36 -102.56 -30.09
CA LEU A 28 -0.06 -102.42 -30.48
C LEU A 28 -0.40 -100.93 -30.69
N LEU A 29 -1.07 -100.60 -31.80
CA LEU A 29 -1.13 -99.24 -32.37
C LEU A 29 -2.46 -98.49 -32.12
N ASP A 30 -3.60 -99.06 -32.52
CA ASP A 30 -4.87 -98.34 -32.50
C ASP A 30 -6.07 -99.30 -32.55
N SER A 31 -7.01 -99.16 -31.60
CA SER A 31 -8.37 -99.70 -31.70
C SER A 31 -9.39 -98.58 -31.71
N ILE A 32 -9.88 -98.29 -32.91
CA ILE A 32 -11.09 -97.49 -33.12
C ILE A 32 -12.27 -98.15 -32.40
N GLU A 33 -12.78 -97.47 -31.37
CA GLU A 33 -14.12 -97.67 -30.82
C GLU A 33 -15.15 -96.97 -31.73
N PRO A 34 -16.34 -97.55 -31.98
CA PRO A 34 -17.28 -97.02 -32.95
C PRO A 34 -18.01 -95.75 -32.46
N ASP A 35 -18.30 -94.81 -33.38
CA ASP A 35 -19.25 -93.67 -33.30
C ASP A 35 -20.30 -93.73 -32.18
N ARG A 36 -20.38 -92.74 -31.27
CA ARG A 36 -21.41 -92.45 -30.26
C ARG A 36 -22.61 -91.59 -30.71
N GLU A 37 -22.54 -90.74 -31.73
CA GLU A 37 -23.80 -90.34 -32.40
C GLU A 37 -24.33 -91.54 -33.20
N LEU A 38 -23.45 -92.25 -33.90
CA LEU A 38 -23.76 -93.50 -34.55
C LEU A 38 -24.13 -94.59 -33.52
N GLN A 39 -23.67 -94.60 -32.24
CA GLN A 39 -24.14 -95.46 -31.10
C GLN A 39 -25.40 -94.87 -30.43
N ARG A 40 -26.06 -93.88 -31.07
CA ARG A 40 -27.45 -93.45 -30.78
C ARG A 40 -28.35 -93.65 -32.00
N GLN A 41 -27.79 -93.58 -33.21
CA GLN A 41 -28.42 -93.94 -34.50
C GLN A 41 -28.29 -95.45 -34.84
N PHE A 42 -27.47 -96.21 -34.11
CA PHE A 42 -27.39 -97.67 -34.09
C PHE A 42 -28.71 -98.18 -33.47
N GLY A 43 -29.79 -98.02 -34.21
CA GLY A 43 -30.87 -98.99 -34.18
C GLY A 43 -30.26 -100.34 -34.51
N LEU A 44 -30.62 -101.36 -33.73
CA LEU A 44 -30.15 -102.73 -33.92
C LEU A 44 -30.58 -103.25 -35.30
N ARG A 45 -29.78 -103.03 -36.35
CA ARG A 45 -29.93 -103.78 -37.59
C ARG A 45 -29.19 -105.11 -37.48
N ASN A 46 -29.82 -106.02 -36.75
CA ASN A 46 -29.52 -107.44 -36.81
C ASN A 46 -30.33 -108.02 -38.00
N PRO A 47 -29.75 -108.83 -38.92
CA PRO A 47 -28.38 -109.39 -38.90
C PRO A 47 -27.31 -108.68 -39.76
N VAL A 48 -26.03 -109.06 -39.54
CA VAL A 48 -24.78 -108.50 -40.12
C VAL A 48 -23.74 -109.63 -40.41
N HIS A 49 -22.78 -109.46 -41.35
CA HIS A 49 -21.81 -110.50 -41.84
C HIS A 49 -20.33 -110.01 -42.02
N SER A 50 -19.32 -110.91 -42.15
CA SER A 50 -17.84 -110.65 -42.15
C SER A 50 -16.95 -111.73 -42.89
N SER A 51 -15.65 -111.48 -43.24
CA SER A 51 -14.76 -112.37 -44.09
C SER A 51 -13.19 -112.14 -44.04
N CYS A 52 -12.35 -112.91 -44.81
CA CYS A 52 -10.84 -112.97 -44.76
C CYS A 52 -10.07 -113.11 -46.14
N GLN A 53 -8.70 -113.19 -46.18
CA GLN A 53 -7.83 -113.02 -47.40
C GLN A 53 -6.63 -114.02 -47.59
N VAL A 54 -6.17 -114.22 -48.85
CA VAL A 54 -4.99 -115.04 -49.28
C VAL A 54 -4.06 -114.29 -50.27
N SER A 55 -2.81 -113.99 -49.93
CA SER A 55 -1.79 -113.39 -50.84
C SER A 55 -0.33 -113.61 -50.36
N LYS A 56 0.66 -113.53 -51.25
CA LYS A 56 2.10 -113.72 -50.90
C LYS A 56 2.68 -112.51 -50.14
N PRO A 57 3.63 -112.73 -49.21
CA PRO A 57 4.22 -111.65 -48.40
C PRO A 57 5.07 -110.72 -49.26
N MET A 58 4.90 -109.42 -49.04
CA MET A 58 5.69 -108.35 -49.66
C MET A 58 6.33 -107.49 -48.56
N SER A 59 7.53 -106.94 -48.84
CA SER A 59 8.24 -106.04 -47.94
C SER A 59 8.27 -104.62 -48.51
N GLU A 60 7.84 -103.64 -47.73
CA GLU A 60 7.93 -102.22 -48.07
C GLU A 60 9.12 -101.56 -47.36
N HIS A 61 9.71 -100.54 -47.98
CA HIS A 61 10.77 -99.73 -47.41
C HIS A 61 10.43 -98.25 -47.54
N ILE A 62 10.20 -97.59 -46.41
CA ILE A 62 9.87 -96.15 -46.36
C ILE A 62 11.14 -95.37 -46.04
N MET A 63 11.51 -94.42 -46.91
CA MET A 63 12.65 -93.52 -46.69
C MET A 63 12.14 -92.09 -46.44
N ASN A 64 12.37 -91.57 -45.24
CA ASN A 64 11.93 -90.23 -44.85
C ASN A 64 13.14 -89.27 -44.79
N THR A 65 13.10 -88.17 -45.56
CA THR A 65 14.17 -87.17 -45.61
C THR A 65 13.76 -85.90 -44.90
N ILE A 66 14.54 -85.46 -43.92
CA ILE A 66 14.34 -84.18 -43.24
C ILE A 66 14.43 -83.06 -44.29
N ARG A 67 13.36 -82.27 -44.42
CA ARG A 67 13.28 -81.15 -45.36
C ARG A 67 14.26 -80.06 -44.94
N VAL A 68 15.24 -79.75 -45.78
CA VAL A 68 16.11 -78.59 -45.56
C VAL A 68 15.33 -77.33 -45.93
N GLU A 69 14.96 -76.52 -44.94
CA GLU A 69 14.36 -75.21 -45.17
C GLU A 69 15.44 -74.19 -45.53
N THR A 70 15.64 -73.99 -46.84
CA THR A 70 16.39 -72.82 -47.34
C THR A 70 15.47 -71.61 -47.36
N ARG A 71 15.86 -70.52 -46.68
CA ARG A 71 15.19 -69.21 -46.82
C ARG A 71 15.93 -68.37 -47.85
N SER A 72 15.25 -68.02 -48.94
CA SER A 72 15.70 -66.94 -49.81
C SER A 72 15.43 -65.61 -49.12
N GLN A 73 16.48 -64.84 -48.84
CA GLN A 73 16.38 -63.47 -48.35
C GLN A 73 16.77 -62.51 -49.49
N GLY A 74 15.92 -61.54 -49.78
CA GLY A 74 16.21 -60.44 -50.69
C GLY A 74 16.05 -59.11 -49.96
N ILE A 75 16.97 -58.18 -50.20
CA ILE A 75 16.91 -56.81 -49.68
C ILE A 75 16.43 -55.89 -50.81
N ASN A 76 15.27 -55.25 -50.62
CA ASN A 76 14.81 -54.20 -51.52
C ASN A 76 15.33 -52.84 -51.05
N HIS A 77 16.41 -52.33 -51.66
CA HIS A 77 16.73 -50.91 -51.61
C HIS A 77 15.83 -50.16 -52.61
N CYS A 78 14.87 -49.39 -52.12
CA CYS A 78 14.03 -48.52 -52.93
C CYS A 78 14.63 -47.11 -53.02
N GLU A 79 15.76 -46.98 -53.71
CA GLU A 79 16.37 -45.69 -54.02
C GLU A 79 16.13 -45.30 -55.48
N GLY A 80 15.36 -44.22 -55.69
CA GLY A 80 15.19 -43.56 -57.00
C GLY A 80 13.91 -43.92 -57.76
N GLY A 81 13.19 -42.88 -58.19
CA GLY A 81 12.02 -42.97 -59.07
C GLY A 81 12.35 -42.78 -60.56
N TRP A 82 13.53 -43.21 -61.00
CA TRP A 82 13.92 -43.13 -62.41
C TRP A 82 13.14 -44.14 -63.26
N PRO A 83 12.88 -43.86 -64.56
CA PRO A 83 12.30 -44.86 -65.47
C PRO A 83 13.19 -46.10 -65.56
N LYS A 84 12.59 -47.26 -65.84
CA LYS A 84 13.27 -48.57 -65.87
C LYS A 84 14.48 -48.62 -66.81
N ASP A 85 14.50 -47.79 -67.84
CA ASP A 85 15.51 -47.78 -68.90
C ASP A 85 16.68 -46.79 -68.63
N VAL A 86 16.68 -46.11 -67.47
CA VAL A 86 17.72 -45.12 -67.10
C VAL A 86 18.49 -45.64 -65.89
N ASN A 87 19.79 -45.92 -66.05
CA ASN A 87 20.60 -46.37 -64.94
C ASN A 87 20.96 -45.18 -64.02
N HIS A 88 20.32 -45.12 -62.84
CA HIS A 88 20.57 -44.07 -61.84
C HIS A 88 22.03 -43.98 -61.37
N LYS A 89 22.82 -45.05 -61.50
CA LYS A 89 24.25 -45.08 -61.15
C LYS A 89 25.15 -44.46 -62.24
N ASN A 90 24.65 -44.32 -63.46
CA ASN A 90 25.37 -43.67 -64.54
C ASN A 90 24.94 -42.19 -64.63
N GLU A 91 25.76 -41.30 -64.07
CA GLU A 91 25.45 -39.87 -64.02
C GLU A 91 25.16 -39.29 -65.41
N GLU A 92 25.90 -39.72 -66.44
CA GLU A 92 25.67 -39.28 -67.82
C GLU A 92 24.27 -39.64 -68.33
N GLU A 93 23.75 -40.83 -68.01
CA GLU A 93 22.39 -41.24 -68.40
C GLU A 93 21.34 -40.39 -67.69
N THR A 94 21.50 -40.12 -66.38
CA THR A 94 20.58 -39.24 -65.65
C THR A 94 20.58 -37.80 -66.18
N ILE A 95 21.74 -37.29 -66.63
CA ILE A 95 21.88 -35.97 -67.24
C ILE A 95 21.29 -35.96 -68.65
N ARG A 96 21.54 -36.99 -69.46
CA ARG A 96 20.94 -37.15 -70.80
C ARG A 96 19.42 -37.27 -70.73
N TYR A 97 18.89 -37.97 -69.74
CA TYR A 97 17.45 -38.07 -69.51
C TYR A 97 16.85 -36.73 -69.06
N ARG A 98 17.43 -36.06 -68.06
CA ARG A 98 17.00 -34.71 -67.65
C ARG A 98 17.00 -33.73 -68.82
N LYS A 99 18.10 -33.63 -69.57
CA LYS A 99 18.20 -32.79 -70.78
C LYS A 99 17.21 -33.17 -71.89
N ARG A 100 16.74 -34.43 -71.95
CA ARG A 100 15.70 -34.85 -72.89
C ARG A 100 14.33 -34.32 -72.45
N VAL A 101 13.99 -34.43 -71.17
CA VAL A 101 12.75 -33.90 -70.59
C VAL A 101 12.73 -32.37 -70.59
N GLU A 102 13.85 -31.72 -70.27
CA GLU A 102 13.99 -30.25 -70.28
C GLU A 102 13.81 -29.64 -71.68
N ARG A 103 14.11 -30.41 -72.73
CA ARG A 103 13.91 -30.03 -74.14
C ARG A 103 12.52 -30.39 -74.68
N ASP A 104 11.67 -31.04 -73.89
CA ASP A 104 10.30 -31.32 -74.31
C ASP A 104 9.49 -30.02 -74.32
N ASP A 105 8.91 -29.71 -75.48
CA ASP A 105 7.98 -28.60 -75.68
C ASP A 105 6.87 -28.59 -74.63
N HIS A 106 6.40 -29.75 -74.18
CA HIS A 106 5.39 -29.85 -73.12
C HIS A 106 5.92 -29.36 -71.77
N TYR A 107 7.16 -29.73 -71.40
CA TYR A 107 7.82 -29.30 -70.17
C TYR A 107 8.04 -27.79 -70.16
N VAL A 108 8.59 -27.23 -71.25
CA VAL A 108 8.82 -25.78 -71.38
C VAL A 108 7.50 -25.01 -71.29
N ARG A 109 6.45 -25.44 -72.02
CA ARG A 109 5.12 -24.81 -71.97
C ARG A 109 4.48 -24.94 -70.58
N ALA A 110 4.67 -26.05 -69.87
CA ALA A 110 4.16 -26.24 -68.52
C ALA A 110 4.84 -25.27 -67.53
N ILE A 111 6.17 -25.14 -67.57
CA ILE A 111 6.91 -24.19 -66.72
C ILE A 111 6.52 -22.75 -67.04
N THR A 112 6.53 -22.33 -68.31
CA THR A 112 6.16 -20.95 -68.70
C THR A 112 4.71 -20.61 -68.30
N ARG A 113 3.81 -21.60 -68.23
CA ARG A 113 2.42 -21.43 -67.76
C ARG A 113 2.28 -21.40 -66.23
N LEU A 114 3.16 -22.08 -65.49
CA LEU A 114 3.10 -22.21 -64.03
C LEU A 114 3.93 -21.14 -63.31
N ALA A 115 5.08 -20.73 -63.84
CA ALA A 115 5.97 -19.76 -63.20
C ALA A 115 5.27 -18.43 -62.85
N PRO A 116 4.49 -17.78 -63.75
CA PRO A 116 3.77 -16.54 -63.41
C PRO A 116 2.71 -16.72 -62.30
N LYS A 117 2.14 -17.93 -62.17
CA LYS A 117 1.20 -18.24 -61.08
C LYS A 117 1.92 -18.41 -59.75
N PHE A 118 3.09 -19.03 -59.77
CA PHE A 118 3.92 -19.20 -58.58
C PHE A 118 4.47 -17.84 -58.10
N GLU A 119 4.91 -17.00 -59.05
CA GLU A 119 5.34 -15.63 -58.79
C GLU A 119 4.21 -14.79 -58.16
N TYR A 120 2.97 -14.91 -58.66
CA TYR A 120 1.81 -14.27 -58.03
C TYR A 120 1.64 -14.66 -56.55
N PHE A 121 1.76 -15.95 -56.20
CA PHE A 121 1.66 -16.40 -54.80
C PHE A 121 2.84 -15.93 -53.93
N ILE A 122 4.04 -15.81 -54.50
CA ILE A 122 5.21 -15.25 -53.80
C ILE A 122 4.96 -13.77 -53.49
N HIS A 123 4.54 -12.97 -54.48
CA HIS A 123 4.20 -11.56 -54.27
C HIS A 123 3.02 -11.39 -53.31
N GLN A 124 2.02 -12.29 -53.33
CA GLN A 124 0.90 -12.28 -52.40
C GLN A 124 1.34 -12.53 -50.95
N ASN A 125 2.23 -13.50 -50.70
CA ASN A 125 2.77 -13.78 -49.38
C ASN A 125 3.70 -12.66 -48.88
N ASN A 126 4.43 -12.00 -49.78
CA ASN A 126 5.30 -10.87 -49.46
C ASN A 126 4.53 -9.56 -49.24
N ALA A 127 3.29 -9.45 -49.74
CA ALA A 127 2.49 -8.22 -49.62
C ALA A 127 2.04 -7.95 -48.17
N ILE A 128 1.72 -9.01 -47.41
CA ILE A 128 1.30 -8.93 -46.00
C ILE A 128 1.79 -10.18 -45.26
N GLU A 129 2.51 -10.00 -44.15
CA GLU A 129 2.95 -11.10 -43.29
C GLU A 129 1.78 -11.64 -42.44
N ILE A 130 0.93 -12.47 -43.05
CA ILE A 130 -0.29 -13.03 -42.42
C ILE A 130 -0.04 -13.90 -41.16
N TYR A 131 1.21 -14.26 -40.88
CA TYR A 131 1.61 -15.03 -39.71
C TYR A 131 2.17 -14.16 -38.56
N GLN A 132 2.32 -12.85 -38.78
CA GLN A 132 2.80 -11.92 -37.75
C GLN A 132 1.72 -11.72 -36.68
N GLN A 133 2.00 -12.13 -35.45
CA GLN A 133 1.15 -11.82 -34.30
C GLN A 133 1.50 -10.45 -33.74
N TYR A 134 0.69 -9.43 -34.07
CA TYR A 134 0.83 -8.10 -33.49
C TYR A 134 0.75 -8.16 -31.96
N PHE A 135 1.61 -7.37 -31.31
CA PHE A 135 1.66 -7.16 -29.86
C PHE A 135 2.03 -8.39 -29.01
N LYS A 136 2.51 -9.49 -29.60
CA LYS A 136 2.96 -10.69 -28.87
C LYS A 136 4.06 -10.40 -27.85
N ASP A 137 4.98 -9.51 -28.19
CA ASP A 137 6.14 -9.15 -27.36
C ASP A 137 5.93 -7.83 -26.58
N ILE A 138 4.68 -7.36 -26.46
CA ILE A 138 4.33 -6.25 -25.57
C ILE A 138 3.90 -6.84 -24.22
N ASP A 139 4.68 -6.54 -23.18
CA ASP A 139 4.32 -6.84 -21.80
C ASP A 139 2.95 -6.24 -21.44
N GLU A 140 2.13 -6.98 -20.70
CA GLU A 140 0.83 -6.49 -20.25
C GLU A 140 1.01 -5.22 -19.39
N GLN A 141 0.62 -4.06 -19.92
CA GLN A 141 0.57 -2.85 -19.12
C GLN A 141 -0.53 -2.97 -18.07
N ALA A 142 -0.12 -2.85 -16.80
CA ALA A 142 -1.06 -2.72 -15.70
C ALA A 142 -2.07 -1.59 -15.98
N PRO A 143 -3.37 -1.79 -15.71
CA PRO A 143 -4.37 -0.78 -15.96
C PRO A 143 -4.06 0.49 -15.16
N VAL A 144 -4.23 1.66 -15.77
CA VAL A 144 -4.05 2.95 -15.09
C VAL A 144 -5.16 3.12 -14.05
N GLU A 145 -4.89 2.64 -12.83
CA GLU A 145 -5.81 2.77 -11.72
C GLU A 145 -6.08 4.25 -11.45
N ARG A 146 -7.37 4.58 -11.27
CA ARG A 146 -7.75 5.88 -10.74
C ARG A 146 -7.70 5.79 -9.21
N PRO A 147 -7.09 6.75 -8.51
CA PRO A 147 -7.07 6.75 -7.06
C PRO A 147 -8.51 6.78 -6.53
N THR A 148 -8.94 5.70 -5.87
CA THR A 148 -10.28 5.57 -5.31
C THR A 148 -10.24 5.40 -3.81
N VAL A 149 -11.27 5.91 -3.15
CA VAL A 149 -11.44 5.90 -1.71
C VAL A 149 -12.90 5.54 -1.46
N LYS A 150 -13.14 4.47 -0.71
CA LYS A 150 -14.48 3.93 -0.45
C LYS A 150 -14.72 3.86 1.05
N VAL A 151 -15.90 4.28 1.50
CA VAL A 151 -16.36 3.95 2.86
C VAL A 151 -16.79 2.49 2.84
N THR A 152 -16.15 1.67 3.67
CA THR A 152 -16.42 0.23 3.77
C THR A 152 -17.51 0.01 4.81
N ASN A 153 -17.22 0.31 6.08
CA ASN A 153 -18.11 0.06 7.23
C ASN A 153 -18.38 1.32 8.04
N LEU A 154 -19.49 1.30 8.79
CA LEU A 154 -20.00 2.39 9.62
C LEU A 154 -20.39 1.84 10.99
N TYR A 155 -19.64 2.17 12.04
CA TYR A 155 -19.96 1.75 13.41
C TYR A 155 -20.61 2.92 14.14
N ARG A 156 -21.81 2.71 14.70
CA ARG A 156 -22.60 3.79 15.31
C ARG A 156 -22.70 3.61 16.82
N ASP A 157 -22.36 4.66 17.57
CA ASP A 157 -22.71 4.73 18.98
C ASP A 157 -24.24 4.82 19.15
N PRO A 158 -24.90 3.96 19.95
CA PRO A 158 -26.36 4.01 20.16
C PRO A 158 -26.86 5.37 20.69
N GLN A 159 -26.00 6.13 21.37
CA GLN A 159 -26.34 7.44 21.95
C GLN A 159 -25.85 8.63 21.08
N ASN A 160 -25.26 8.37 19.91
CA ASN A 160 -24.68 9.39 19.00
C ASN A 160 -23.69 10.36 19.67
N ARG A 161 -22.98 9.92 20.71
CA ARG A 161 -21.98 10.73 21.43
C ARG A 161 -20.78 11.03 20.52
N PRO A 162 -20.20 12.23 20.54
CA PRO A 162 -19.06 12.56 19.69
C PRO A 162 -17.84 11.70 20.01
N ILE A 163 -17.06 11.34 18.97
CA ILE A 163 -15.82 10.56 19.14
C ILE A 163 -14.70 11.48 19.61
N ALA A 164 -14.03 11.10 20.70
CA ALA A 164 -12.95 11.85 21.32
C ALA A 164 -11.57 11.43 20.79
N ASP A 165 -11.34 10.12 20.64
CA ASP A 165 -10.12 9.51 20.10
C ASP A 165 -10.39 8.09 19.57
N ILE A 166 -9.46 7.59 18.76
CA ILE A 166 -9.51 6.28 18.12
C ILE A 166 -8.13 5.64 18.24
N SER A 167 -8.07 4.32 18.48
CA SER A 167 -6.83 3.55 18.48
C SER A 167 -7.04 2.18 17.82
N TRP A 168 -6.03 1.67 17.13
CA TRP A 168 -6.02 0.32 16.55
C TRP A 168 -5.34 -0.66 17.51
N THR A 169 -5.82 -1.90 17.59
CA THR A 169 -5.13 -2.98 18.30
C THR A 169 -4.05 -3.60 17.41
N ASN A 170 -2.90 -3.93 18.00
CA ASN A 170 -1.80 -4.61 17.29
C ASN A 170 -1.98 -6.14 17.39
N GLU A 171 -2.88 -6.68 16.58
CA GLU A 171 -3.16 -8.12 16.42
C GLU A 171 -3.37 -8.47 14.94
N GLU A 172 -3.29 -9.75 14.56
CA GLU A 172 -3.43 -10.21 13.16
C GLU A 172 -4.81 -9.88 12.55
N ASP A 173 -5.84 -9.83 13.40
CA ASP A 173 -7.20 -9.37 13.08
C ASP A 173 -7.45 -8.01 13.79
N PRO A 174 -7.16 -6.87 13.13
CA PRO A 174 -7.02 -5.59 13.81
C PRO A 174 -8.37 -4.93 14.14
N LYS A 175 -8.63 -4.73 15.44
CA LYS A 175 -9.88 -4.14 15.95
C LYS A 175 -9.68 -2.65 16.31
N VAL A 176 -10.78 -1.92 16.39
CA VAL A 176 -10.77 -0.46 16.62
C VAL A 176 -11.34 -0.13 18.00
N VAL A 177 -10.50 0.44 18.87
CA VAL A 177 -10.96 1.00 20.15
C VAL A 177 -11.38 2.46 19.94
N VAL A 178 -12.56 2.82 20.43
CA VAL A 178 -13.13 4.17 20.33
C VAL A 178 -13.58 4.65 21.70
N CYS A 179 -13.23 5.89 22.05
CA CYS A 179 -13.84 6.60 23.18
C CYS A 179 -14.85 7.64 22.68
N TYR A 180 -16.00 7.68 23.36
CA TYR A 180 -17.13 8.54 23.04
C TYR A 180 -17.37 9.51 24.20
N CYS A 181 -17.00 10.78 24.01
CA CYS A 181 -17.31 11.85 24.97
C CYS A 181 -17.23 13.23 24.31
N ASP A 182 -18.02 14.18 24.80
CA ASP A 182 -17.89 15.58 24.41
C ASP A 182 -16.77 16.24 25.21
N ARG A 183 -15.77 16.77 24.51
CA ARG A 183 -14.53 17.34 25.07
C ARG A 183 -14.66 18.83 25.37
N ARG A 184 -15.78 19.25 25.96
CA ARG A 184 -15.99 20.65 26.37
C ARG A 184 -15.30 20.89 27.71
N TYR A 185 -14.38 21.86 27.73
CA TYR A 185 -13.61 22.25 28.91
C TYR A 185 -13.36 23.77 28.87
N PRO A 186 -13.35 24.47 30.01
CA PRO A 186 -13.67 24.00 31.36
C PRO A 186 -15.14 23.58 31.52
N ILE A 187 -15.41 22.65 32.44
CA ILE A 187 -16.73 22.06 32.67
C ILE A 187 -17.52 22.93 33.68
N THR A 188 -18.73 23.36 33.31
CA THR A 188 -19.66 24.09 34.20
C THR A 188 -20.77 23.22 34.79
N GLY A 189 -20.92 21.99 34.30
CA GLY A 189 -21.89 20.98 34.76
C GLY A 189 -21.68 19.66 34.00
N PRO A 190 -22.25 18.52 34.45
CA PRO A 190 -21.97 17.22 33.84
C PRO A 190 -22.36 17.20 32.35
N VAL A 191 -21.36 17.06 31.46
CA VAL A 191 -21.56 17.05 29.99
C VAL A 191 -21.74 15.63 29.46
N ASN A 192 -21.11 14.65 30.11
CA ASN A 192 -21.07 13.25 29.68
C ASN A 192 -21.85 12.38 30.68
N GLU A 193 -23.06 11.96 30.33
CA GLU A 193 -23.87 11.05 31.17
C GLU A 193 -23.38 9.60 31.09
N ASN A 194 -22.90 9.17 29.92
CA ASN A 194 -22.35 7.85 29.68
C ASN A 194 -20.92 7.95 29.15
N VAL A 195 -19.99 7.29 29.84
CA VAL A 195 -18.55 7.36 29.60
C VAL A 195 -17.95 6.10 28.95
N THR A 196 -18.77 5.13 28.54
CA THR A 196 -18.30 3.86 27.92
C THR A 196 -17.37 4.08 26.72
N CYS A 197 -16.28 3.31 26.69
CA CYS A 197 -15.50 3.08 25.47
C CYS A 197 -15.91 1.75 24.83
N CYS A 198 -15.79 1.63 23.51
CA CYS A 198 -16.15 0.42 22.77
C CYS A 198 -14.96 -0.12 21.97
N LEU A 199 -14.85 -1.44 21.91
CA LEU A 199 -14.02 -2.18 20.96
C LEU A 199 -14.91 -2.65 19.81
N TRP A 200 -14.63 -2.20 18.60
CA TRP A 200 -15.34 -2.61 17.39
C TRP A 200 -14.53 -3.63 16.61
N ASP A 201 -15.22 -4.68 16.19
CA ASP A 201 -14.69 -5.66 15.24
C ASP A 201 -14.82 -5.14 13.81
N LEU A 202 -13.97 -5.57 12.87
CA LEU A 202 -14.09 -5.13 11.48
C LEU A 202 -15.23 -5.82 10.73
N GLU A 203 -15.57 -7.05 11.11
CA GLU A 203 -16.65 -7.82 10.46
C GLU A 203 -18.03 -7.38 10.92
N ASN A 204 -18.18 -7.00 12.19
CA ASN A 204 -19.48 -6.78 12.84
C ASN A 204 -19.71 -5.30 13.15
N ALA A 205 -20.51 -4.64 12.30
CA ALA A 205 -20.78 -3.20 12.40
C ALA A 205 -21.92 -2.80 13.37
N ASP A 206 -22.84 -3.73 13.66
CA ASP A 206 -24.08 -3.43 14.38
C ASP A 206 -23.93 -3.40 15.91
N MET A 207 -22.96 -4.14 16.46
CA MET A 207 -22.74 -4.31 17.90
C MET A 207 -21.24 -4.28 18.24
N PRO A 208 -20.82 -3.63 19.34
CA PRO A 208 -19.43 -3.64 19.77
C PRO A 208 -19.02 -5.04 20.26
N SER A 209 -17.78 -5.43 19.96
CA SER A 209 -17.17 -6.69 20.42
C SER A 209 -16.96 -6.69 21.94
N SER A 210 -16.59 -5.54 22.50
CA SER A 210 -16.47 -5.35 23.95
C SER A 210 -16.75 -3.91 24.35
N GLU A 211 -17.21 -3.71 25.58
CA GLU A 211 -17.41 -2.40 26.19
C GLU A 211 -16.53 -2.28 27.43
N PHE A 212 -16.00 -1.08 27.68
CA PHE A 212 -15.22 -0.73 28.86
C PHE A 212 -15.86 0.44 29.59
N TYR A 213 -15.90 0.37 30.92
CA TYR A 213 -16.50 1.39 31.78
C TYR A 213 -15.40 2.14 32.56
N PRO A 214 -14.84 3.25 32.01
CA PRO A 214 -13.92 4.10 32.76
C PRO A 214 -14.66 4.87 33.88
N PRO A 215 -13.95 5.32 34.92
CA PRO A 215 -14.56 6.02 36.06
C PRO A 215 -14.88 7.50 35.78
N ALA A 216 -14.46 8.03 34.63
CA ALA A 216 -14.74 9.38 34.12
C ALA A 216 -14.62 9.37 32.59
N ALA A 217 -14.98 10.45 31.88
CA ALA A 217 -14.95 10.44 30.42
C ALA A 217 -13.52 10.30 29.87
N CYS A 218 -13.32 9.35 28.95
CA CYS A 218 -12.01 9.06 28.36
C CYS A 218 -11.73 9.95 27.14
N TRP A 219 -10.76 10.86 27.28
CA TRP A 219 -10.40 11.83 26.24
C TRP A 219 -9.39 11.30 25.22
N LYS A 220 -8.54 10.37 25.64
CA LYS A 220 -7.46 9.79 24.85
C LYS A 220 -7.26 8.30 25.12
N LEU A 221 -6.92 7.55 24.08
CA LEU A 221 -6.72 6.11 24.13
C LEU A 221 -5.41 5.71 23.44
N ALA A 222 -4.72 4.72 23.99
CA ALA A 222 -3.69 3.99 23.25
C ALA A 222 -3.73 2.50 23.57
N CYS A 223 -3.46 1.68 22.56
CA CYS A 223 -3.23 0.24 22.69
C CYS A 223 -1.74 -0.03 22.85
N SER A 224 -1.38 -1.02 23.69
CA SER A 224 0.00 -1.50 23.78
C SER A 224 0.41 -2.29 22.52
N SER A 225 1.68 -2.67 22.40
CA SER A 225 2.10 -3.75 21.50
C SER A 225 1.48 -5.10 21.90
N HIS A 226 1.08 -5.25 23.16
CA HIS A 226 0.28 -6.40 23.60
C HIS A 226 -1.22 -6.10 23.38
N PRO A 227 -1.93 -6.87 22.54
CA PRO A 227 -3.28 -6.51 22.12
C PRO A 227 -4.34 -6.57 23.24
N SER A 228 -4.02 -7.17 24.39
CA SER A 228 -4.91 -7.21 25.54
C SER A 228 -4.93 -5.93 26.36
N ILE A 229 -3.88 -5.10 26.32
CA ILE A 229 -3.71 -3.93 27.20
C ILE A 229 -4.10 -2.63 26.47
N ILE A 230 -5.06 -1.91 27.05
CA ILE A 230 -5.57 -0.62 26.56
C ILE A 230 -5.43 0.41 27.69
N VAL A 231 -4.98 1.62 27.38
CA VAL A 231 -4.80 2.71 28.35
C VAL A 231 -5.67 3.91 27.98
N GLY A 232 -6.40 4.43 28.96
CA GLY A 232 -7.29 5.58 28.82
C GLY A 232 -6.85 6.77 29.67
N GLY A 233 -6.70 7.93 29.04
CA GLY A 233 -6.50 9.22 29.69
C GLY A 233 -7.84 9.91 29.92
N LEU A 234 -8.11 10.32 31.16
CA LEU A 234 -9.43 10.77 31.60
C LEU A 234 -9.55 12.30 31.69
N GLU A 235 -10.78 12.78 31.71
CA GLU A 235 -11.09 14.22 31.81
C GLU A 235 -10.68 14.86 33.14
N ASN A 236 -10.49 14.05 34.20
CA ASN A 236 -10.05 14.48 35.52
C ASN A 236 -8.53 14.31 35.75
N GLY A 237 -7.75 14.24 34.66
CA GLY A 237 -6.29 14.13 34.69
C GLY A 237 -5.72 12.76 35.06
N LYS A 238 -6.57 11.82 35.52
CA LYS A 238 -6.16 10.44 35.84
C LYS A 238 -5.91 9.61 34.59
N VAL A 239 -5.19 8.51 34.79
CA VAL A 239 -5.01 7.45 33.79
C VAL A 239 -5.56 6.13 34.33
N CYS A 240 -6.14 5.32 33.46
CA CYS A 240 -6.57 3.96 33.78
C CYS A 240 -6.09 2.94 32.73
N VAL A 241 -5.87 1.70 33.18
CA VAL A 241 -5.45 0.57 32.35
C VAL A 241 -6.56 -0.49 32.35
N PHE A 242 -6.91 -0.97 31.17
CA PHE A 242 -7.84 -2.09 30.95
C PHE A 242 -7.09 -3.29 30.37
N ASP A 243 -7.44 -4.49 30.83
CA ASP A 243 -7.05 -5.75 30.17
C ASP A 243 -8.31 -6.40 29.59
N ARG A 244 -8.33 -6.65 28.27
CA ARG A 244 -9.42 -7.35 27.55
C ARG A 244 -9.74 -8.75 28.11
N ARG A 245 -8.82 -9.35 28.87
CA ARG A 245 -8.97 -10.67 29.50
C ARG A 245 -9.64 -10.61 30.88
N ALA A 246 -9.71 -9.43 31.48
CA ALA A 246 -10.27 -9.19 32.80
C ALA A 246 -11.75 -8.73 32.68
N GLU A 247 -12.27 -8.12 33.74
CA GLU A 247 -13.58 -7.50 33.74
C GLU A 247 -13.62 -6.22 32.87
N ARG A 248 -14.83 -5.70 32.60
CA ARG A 248 -15.05 -4.48 31.80
C ARG A 248 -14.68 -3.17 32.53
N VAL A 249 -14.25 -3.25 33.78
CA VAL A 249 -13.76 -2.15 34.61
C VAL A 249 -12.22 -2.06 34.53
N PRO A 250 -11.61 -0.88 34.78
CA PRO A 250 -10.16 -0.78 34.73
C PRO A 250 -9.47 -1.62 35.81
N VAL A 251 -8.40 -2.31 35.41
CA VAL A 251 -7.56 -3.15 36.28
C VAL A 251 -6.70 -2.29 37.21
N ALA A 252 -6.27 -1.12 36.74
CA ALA A 252 -5.51 -0.15 37.52
C ALA A 252 -5.94 1.29 37.17
N ILE A 253 -5.88 2.19 38.15
CA ILE A 253 -6.20 3.61 38.03
C ILE A 253 -5.14 4.41 38.80
N SER A 254 -4.68 5.54 38.27
CA SER A 254 -3.74 6.42 38.97
C SER A 254 -4.38 7.14 40.17
N SER A 255 -3.54 7.43 41.18
CA SER A 255 -3.98 8.20 42.36
C SER A 255 -4.35 9.64 41.99
N THR A 256 -5.37 10.21 42.66
CA THR A 256 -5.76 11.62 42.46
C THR A 256 -4.65 12.60 42.82
N HIS A 257 -3.73 12.21 43.71
CA HIS A 257 -2.67 13.08 44.22
C HIS A 257 -1.45 13.17 43.29
N SER A 258 -1.27 12.20 42.40
CA SER A 258 -0.13 12.06 41.49
C SER A 258 -0.50 12.18 40.00
N ALA A 259 -1.80 12.34 39.71
CA ALA A 259 -2.35 12.57 38.38
C ALA A 259 -2.17 14.02 37.90
N HIS A 260 -2.52 14.28 36.63
CA HIS A 260 -2.62 15.65 36.10
C HIS A 260 -3.72 16.45 36.80
N HIS A 261 -3.60 17.77 36.79
CA HIS A 261 -4.66 18.66 37.31
C HIS A 261 -5.78 18.93 36.29
N ASP A 262 -5.44 18.90 35.01
CA ASP A 262 -6.33 19.13 33.88
C ASP A 262 -6.51 17.84 33.04
N PRO A 263 -7.54 17.76 32.17
CA PRO A 263 -7.79 16.60 31.30
C PRO A 263 -6.58 16.14 30.48
N VAL A 264 -6.43 14.82 30.34
CA VAL A 264 -5.38 14.22 29.51
C VAL A 264 -5.68 14.45 28.01
N THR A 265 -4.92 15.35 27.38
CA THR A 265 -5.12 15.77 25.99
C THR A 265 -4.35 14.93 24.98
N ALA A 266 -3.28 14.26 25.41
CA ALA A 266 -2.46 13.37 24.59
C ALA A 266 -1.94 12.19 25.42
N LEU A 267 -1.87 11.00 24.81
CA LEU A 267 -1.40 9.76 25.44
C LEU A 267 -0.70 8.91 24.38
N LEU A 268 0.50 8.41 24.69
CA LEU A 268 1.30 7.57 23.77
C LEU A 268 2.08 6.49 24.52
N PHE A 269 2.12 5.28 23.96
CA PHE A 269 3.03 4.22 24.40
C PHE A 269 4.48 4.50 23.98
N ILE A 270 5.41 4.14 24.86
CA ILE A 270 6.84 4.10 24.57
C ILE A 270 7.16 2.69 24.10
N GLN A 271 7.73 2.57 22.89
CA GLN A 271 8.12 1.28 22.34
C GLN A 271 9.44 0.80 22.98
N SER A 272 9.37 0.42 24.25
CA SER A 272 10.43 -0.25 25.01
C SER A 272 10.41 -1.75 24.73
N ARG A 273 11.44 -2.48 25.19
CA ARG A 273 11.49 -3.96 25.08
C ARG A 273 10.34 -4.66 25.81
N THR A 274 9.73 -4.03 26.81
CA THR A 274 8.60 -4.57 27.57
C THR A 274 7.24 -4.05 27.10
N SER A 275 7.19 -2.94 26.36
CA SER A 275 5.94 -2.25 25.94
C SER A 275 4.96 -1.95 27.08
N THR A 276 5.49 -1.75 28.29
CA THR A 276 4.75 -1.42 29.52
C THR A 276 4.79 0.08 29.88
N GLU A 277 5.72 0.84 29.30
CA GLU A 277 5.85 2.27 29.59
C GLU A 277 5.00 3.11 28.62
N PHE A 278 4.34 4.13 29.14
CA PHE A 278 3.65 5.14 28.34
C PHE A 278 3.81 6.53 28.97
N PHE A 279 3.41 7.56 28.22
CA PHE A 279 3.43 8.93 28.71
C PHE A 279 2.19 9.71 28.27
N THR A 280 1.82 10.67 29.10
CA THR A 280 0.65 11.53 28.95
C THR A 280 1.07 12.99 28.88
N GLY A 281 0.25 13.79 28.21
CA GLY A 281 0.27 15.25 28.25
C GLY A 281 -1.12 15.77 28.55
N SER A 282 -1.19 16.89 29.28
CA SER A 282 -2.43 17.53 29.72
C SER A 282 -2.43 19.03 29.39
N SER A 283 -3.61 19.65 29.42
CA SER A 283 -3.76 21.12 29.34
C SER A 283 -3.06 21.85 30.51
N ASP A 284 -2.68 21.15 31.59
CA ASP A 284 -1.87 21.70 32.69
C ASP A 284 -0.40 21.98 32.32
N GLY A 285 0.00 21.59 31.11
CA GLY A 285 1.35 21.81 30.58
C GLY A 285 2.41 20.84 31.11
N GLN A 286 2.01 19.76 31.77
CA GLN A 286 2.92 18.69 32.20
C GLN A 286 2.88 17.51 31.24
N CYS A 287 4.06 16.93 30.99
CA CYS A 287 4.20 15.54 30.54
C CYS A 287 4.48 14.64 31.76
N MET A 288 3.77 13.52 31.89
CA MET A 288 4.01 12.51 32.93
C MET A 288 4.29 11.14 32.31
N TRP A 289 5.15 10.35 32.94
CA TRP A 289 5.52 8.99 32.51
C TRP A 289 5.01 7.96 33.50
N TYR A 290 4.45 6.85 33.02
CA TYR A 290 3.84 5.81 33.83
C TYR A 290 4.25 4.40 33.33
N ASP A 291 4.18 3.42 34.21
CA ASP A 291 4.27 1.99 33.87
C ASP A 291 2.89 1.36 34.02
N THR A 292 2.43 0.55 33.07
CA THR A 292 1.16 -0.19 33.17
C THR A 292 1.10 -1.13 34.37
N ARG A 293 2.25 -1.51 34.95
CA ARG A 293 2.35 -2.41 36.11
C ARG A 293 2.13 -1.73 37.45
N ASP A 294 2.41 -0.42 37.54
CA ASP A 294 2.21 0.38 38.74
C ASP A 294 1.87 1.84 38.36
N LEU A 295 0.64 2.24 38.69
CA LEU A 295 0.10 3.58 38.44
C LEU A 295 0.01 4.44 39.72
N SER A 296 0.57 3.98 40.84
CA SER A 296 0.49 4.72 42.11
C SER A 296 1.14 6.10 42.01
N GLU A 297 2.35 6.17 41.42
CA GLU A 297 3.09 7.39 41.14
C GLU A 297 3.68 7.38 39.71
N PRO A 298 3.79 8.54 39.04
CA PRO A 298 4.49 8.64 37.76
C PRO A 298 6.00 8.46 37.95
N ILE A 299 6.63 7.73 37.03
CA ILE A 299 8.09 7.52 36.93
C ILE A 299 8.84 8.86 36.86
N SER A 300 8.22 9.86 36.22
CA SER A 300 8.79 11.18 35.99
C SER A 300 7.69 12.17 35.60
N ALA A 301 7.92 13.46 35.83
CA ALA A 301 7.10 14.56 35.35
C ALA A 301 7.99 15.67 34.77
N LEU A 302 7.52 16.36 33.72
CA LEU A 302 8.23 17.45 33.04
C LEU A 302 7.26 18.57 32.67
N PHE A 303 7.55 19.79 33.12
CA PHE A 303 6.79 20.98 32.73
C PHE A 303 7.27 21.51 31.37
N ILE A 304 6.33 21.83 30.47
CA ILE A 304 6.61 22.38 29.14
C ILE A 304 6.65 23.91 29.21
N CYS A 305 7.80 24.44 29.64
CA CYS A 305 8.07 25.88 29.80
C CYS A 305 9.20 26.33 28.85
N PRO A 306 8.95 26.56 27.53
CA PRO A 306 10.01 26.92 26.58
C PRO A 306 10.64 28.29 26.86
N ASP A 307 9.85 29.26 27.34
CA ASP A 307 10.27 30.65 27.57
C ASP A 307 10.80 30.88 29.01
N LEU A 308 11.23 29.84 29.71
CA LEU A 308 11.66 29.92 31.11
C LEU A 308 13.00 30.68 31.24
N PRO A 309 13.05 31.82 31.96
CA PRO A 309 14.29 32.58 32.13
C PRO A 309 15.29 31.83 33.02
N VAL A 310 16.58 31.98 32.70
CA VAL A 310 17.68 31.30 33.38
C VAL A 310 17.65 31.60 34.89
N GLY A 311 17.70 30.54 35.71
CA GLY A 311 17.68 30.63 37.18
C GLY A 311 16.30 30.57 37.83
N ARG A 312 15.20 30.56 37.05
CA ARG A 312 13.85 30.34 37.57
C ARG A 312 13.47 28.86 37.47
N THR A 313 12.74 28.34 38.46
CA THR A 313 12.21 26.96 38.42
C THR A 313 10.98 26.89 37.52
N ALA A 314 10.85 25.81 36.76
CA ALA A 314 9.64 25.50 36.01
C ALA A 314 8.51 25.15 36.98
N GLY A 315 7.29 25.57 36.66
CA GLY A 315 6.09 25.27 37.46
C GLY A 315 4.81 25.62 36.72
N LEU A 316 3.68 25.18 37.27
CA LEU A 316 2.36 25.18 36.62
C LEU A 316 2.01 26.51 35.92
N ASN A 317 2.18 27.64 36.62
CA ASN A 317 1.85 28.98 36.12
C ASN A 317 2.70 29.45 34.92
N SER A 318 3.77 28.73 34.58
CA SER A 318 4.67 29.02 33.45
C SER A 318 4.63 27.95 32.35
N ALA A 319 3.83 26.90 32.54
CA ALA A 319 3.72 25.78 31.62
C ALA A 319 2.70 26.10 30.52
N HIS A 320 3.00 25.66 29.30
CA HIS A 320 2.10 25.79 28.17
C HIS A 320 1.30 24.50 28.00
N GLY A 321 -0.04 24.59 28.06
CA GLY A 321 -0.93 23.45 27.91
C GLY A 321 -0.63 22.63 26.66
N ILE A 322 -0.61 21.31 26.81
CA ILE A 322 -0.28 20.36 25.75
C ILE A 322 -1.55 20.01 25.00
N SER A 323 -1.47 19.94 23.67
CA SER A 323 -2.61 19.62 22.80
C SER A 323 -2.38 18.40 21.91
N ALA A 324 -1.11 18.10 21.58
CA ALA A 324 -0.71 16.93 20.80
C ALA A 324 0.69 16.46 21.20
N LEU A 325 0.93 15.16 21.17
CA LEU A 325 2.25 14.55 21.34
C LEU A 325 2.55 13.64 20.14
N GLN A 326 3.83 13.52 19.77
CA GLN A 326 4.32 12.52 18.83
C GLN A 326 5.67 11.97 19.25
N PHE A 327 5.72 10.65 19.45
CA PHE A 327 6.93 9.89 19.74
C PHE A 327 7.58 9.39 18.45
N GLU A 328 8.91 9.34 18.38
CA GLU A 328 9.62 8.71 17.26
C GLU A 328 10.11 7.31 17.67
N ARG A 329 9.69 6.27 16.94
CA ARG A 329 10.06 4.86 17.24
C ARG A 329 11.59 4.65 17.28
N SER A 330 12.37 5.41 16.52
CA SER A 330 13.84 5.30 16.45
C SER A 330 14.57 5.84 17.69
N PHE A 331 14.01 6.82 18.40
CA PHE A 331 14.70 7.56 19.47
C PHE A 331 13.81 7.69 20.71
N PRO A 332 13.84 6.71 21.64
CA PRO A 332 12.87 6.64 22.74
C PRO A 332 12.98 7.73 23.80
N THR A 333 13.92 8.67 23.64
CA THR A 333 14.10 9.83 24.53
C THR A 333 13.67 11.14 23.88
N ARG A 334 13.29 11.14 22.60
CA ARG A 334 12.91 12.33 21.84
C ARG A 334 11.46 12.26 21.38
N PHE A 335 10.72 13.34 21.55
CA PHE A 335 9.35 13.48 21.10
C PHE A 335 9.03 14.92 20.72
N LEU A 336 8.02 15.11 19.88
CA LEU A 336 7.45 16.42 19.60
C LEU A 336 6.25 16.68 20.52
N CYS A 337 6.18 17.89 21.06
CA CYS A 337 5.08 18.38 21.88
C CYS A 337 4.44 19.59 21.18
N GLY A 338 3.18 19.48 20.80
CA GLY A 338 2.36 20.60 20.32
C GLY A 338 1.58 21.22 21.47
N THR A 339 1.62 22.56 21.57
CA THR A 339 0.93 23.31 22.63
C THR A 339 -0.36 23.97 22.15
N GLU A 340 -1.24 24.26 23.09
CA GLU A 340 -2.47 25.02 22.87
C GLU A 340 -2.21 26.45 22.38
N THR A 341 -1.02 27.00 22.67
CA THR A 341 -0.56 28.31 22.19
C THR A 341 0.03 28.30 20.78
N GLY A 342 -0.08 27.21 20.03
CA GLY A 342 0.36 27.11 18.63
C GLY A 342 1.85 26.85 18.43
N MET A 343 2.59 26.55 19.50
CA MET A 343 4.01 26.21 19.43
C MET A 343 4.21 24.69 19.32
N VAL A 344 5.26 24.26 18.63
CA VAL A 344 5.75 22.88 18.68
C VAL A 344 7.16 22.88 19.27
N ILE A 345 7.45 21.95 20.17
CA ILE A 345 8.71 21.85 20.90
C ILE A 345 9.30 20.45 20.67
N ASN A 346 10.59 20.37 20.37
CA ASN A 346 11.32 19.10 20.32
C ASN A 346 11.92 18.82 21.70
N VAL A 347 11.38 17.82 22.38
CA VAL A 347 11.70 17.49 23.78
C VAL A 347 12.64 16.28 23.82
N ASN A 348 13.74 16.40 24.55
CA ASN A 348 14.71 15.33 24.77
C ASN A 348 14.85 15.01 26.26
N ARG A 349 14.22 13.92 26.72
CA ARG A 349 14.17 13.48 28.13
C ARG A 349 15.54 13.29 28.79
N LYS A 350 16.62 13.08 28.00
CA LYS A 350 18.00 12.90 28.52
C LYS A 350 18.89 14.15 28.39
N GLY A 351 18.33 15.33 28.09
CA GLY A 351 19.09 16.59 28.16
C GLY A 351 19.57 16.89 29.58
N LYS A 352 20.74 17.52 29.72
CA LYS A 352 21.29 17.92 31.04
C LYS A 352 20.87 19.34 31.43
N THR A 353 20.78 20.24 30.45
CA THR A 353 20.31 21.61 30.65
C THR A 353 18.84 21.77 30.24
N PRO A 354 18.08 22.72 30.80
CA PRO A 354 16.69 22.95 30.39
C PRO A 354 16.52 23.22 28.88
N GLN A 355 17.52 23.84 28.23
CA GLN A 355 17.54 24.12 26.79
C GLN A 355 17.90 22.89 25.94
N GLU A 356 18.61 21.90 26.50
CA GLU A 356 18.79 20.58 25.86
C GLU A 356 17.55 19.69 26.03
N VAL A 357 16.81 19.85 27.13
CA VAL A 357 15.55 19.12 27.38
C VAL A 357 14.43 19.68 26.54
N LEU A 358 14.25 21.00 26.52
CA LEU A 358 13.27 21.71 25.70
C LEU A 358 14.02 22.50 24.61
N SER A 359 14.07 21.95 23.40
CA SER A 359 14.65 22.68 22.25
C SER A 359 13.84 23.93 21.94
N ALA A 360 14.46 24.94 21.34
CA ALA A 360 13.80 26.18 20.92
C ALA A 360 12.47 25.92 20.14
N PRO A 361 11.36 26.59 20.49
CA PRO A 361 10.04 26.30 19.95
C PRO A 361 9.89 26.74 18.48
N TYR A 362 9.21 25.91 17.69
CA TYR A 362 8.67 26.25 16.38
C TYR A 362 7.34 27.00 16.58
N LYS A 363 7.25 28.25 16.14
CA LYS A 363 5.99 29.03 16.18
C LYS A 363 5.11 28.60 14.99
N ALA A 364 4.47 27.45 15.15
CA ALA A 364 3.91 26.70 14.02
C ALA A 364 2.53 27.19 13.57
N HIS A 365 1.66 27.57 14.51
CA HIS A 365 0.28 28.00 14.27
C HIS A 365 -0.06 29.22 15.15
N LYS A 366 -1.18 29.90 14.87
CA LYS A 366 -1.67 31.02 15.69
C LYS A 366 -2.60 30.55 16.81
N GLY A 367 -3.27 29.43 16.62
CA GLY A 367 -4.07 28.72 17.62
C GLY A 367 -3.54 27.30 17.90
N PRO A 368 -4.31 26.47 18.62
CA PRO A 368 -3.83 25.21 19.18
C PRO A 368 -3.41 24.19 18.13
N VAL A 369 -2.23 23.60 18.32
CA VAL A 369 -1.72 22.54 17.44
C VAL A 369 -2.52 21.26 17.66
N ARG A 370 -3.38 20.90 16.71
CA ARG A 370 -4.31 19.77 16.84
C ARG A 370 -3.66 18.41 16.64
N ALA A 371 -2.65 18.35 15.77
CA ALA A 371 -1.88 17.15 15.51
C ALA A 371 -0.47 17.49 15.04
N VAL A 372 0.48 16.62 15.38
CA VAL A 372 1.89 16.69 14.98
C VAL A 372 2.31 15.28 14.63
N HIS A 373 2.94 15.05 13.48
CA HIS A 373 3.44 13.72 13.10
C HIS A 373 4.79 13.80 12.38
N ARG A 374 5.76 13.00 12.83
CA ARG A 374 7.06 12.79 12.15
C ARG A 374 6.82 12.08 10.82
N SER A 375 7.58 12.44 9.78
CA SER A 375 7.45 11.81 8.47
C SER A 375 7.98 10.37 8.49
N PRO A 376 7.29 9.38 7.89
CA PRO A 376 7.81 8.03 7.75
C PRO A 376 9.02 7.95 6.81
N CYS A 377 9.23 8.97 5.95
CA CYS A 377 10.36 9.03 5.02
C CYS A 377 11.68 9.38 5.71
N THR A 378 11.64 10.32 6.66
CA THR A 378 12.82 10.84 7.36
C THR A 378 12.42 11.46 8.69
N SER A 379 13.14 11.08 9.75
CA SER A 379 12.92 11.58 11.10
C SER A 379 13.10 13.10 11.22
N LYS A 380 13.93 13.72 10.38
CA LYS A 380 14.15 15.18 10.37
C LYS A 380 12.90 16.00 10.07
N MET A 381 11.91 15.43 9.36
CA MET A 381 10.74 16.15 8.87
C MET A 381 9.51 15.83 9.71
N PHE A 382 8.66 16.83 9.94
CA PHE A 382 7.38 16.64 10.63
C PHE A 382 6.29 17.53 10.05
N ILE A 383 5.04 17.05 10.09
CA ILE A 383 3.85 17.81 9.73
C ILE A 383 3.15 18.30 11.01
N THR A 384 2.56 19.48 10.94
CA THR A 384 1.72 20.05 11.99
C THR A 384 0.37 20.48 11.39
N CYS A 385 -0.69 20.29 12.17
CA CYS A 385 -2.05 20.74 11.85
C CYS A 385 -2.54 21.68 12.95
N GLY A 386 -3.08 22.81 12.53
CA GLY A 386 -3.68 23.82 13.40
C GLY A 386 -4.52 24.76 12.56
N ASP A 387 -5.34 25.58 13.22
CA ASP A 387 -6.09 26.65 12.59
C ASP A 387 -6.85 26.21 11.32
N TRP A 388 -6.40 26.66 10.14
CA TRP A 388 -6.93 26.30 8.82
C TRP A 388 -5.86 25.70 7.90
N THR A 389 -4.67 25.38 8.40
CA THR A 389 -3.51 25.02 7.58
C THR A 389 -2.80 23.76 8.07
N THR A 390 -2.10 23.12 7.15
CA THR A 390 -1.08 22.11 7.47
C THR A 390 0.28 22.62 7.03
N HIS A 391 1.30 22.40 7.85
CA HIS A 391 2.65 22.91 7.62
C HIS A 391 3.65 21.78 7.83
N ILE A 392 4.60 21.61 6.89
CA ILE A 392 5.69 20.65 7.02
C ILE A 392 6.96 21.42 7.37
N TRP A 393 7.67 20.94 8.37
CA TRP A 393 8.83 21.54 9.01
C TRP A 393 10.03 20.59 8.93
N SER A 394 11.22 21.18 8.97
CA SER A 394 12.50 20.48 9.15
C SER A 394 13.04 20.80 10.54
N ASP A 395 13.63 19.83 11.24
CA ASP A 395 14.36 20.11 12.50
C ASP A 395 15.52 21.10 12.32
N ASP A 396 16.02 21.25 11.10
CA ASP A 396 17.14 22.13 10.77
C ASP A 396 16.69 23.61 10.69
N ILE A 397 15.41 23.89 10.33
CA ILE A 397 14.88 25.25 10.09
C ILE A 397 13.71 25.53 11.05
N ARG A 398 13.92 26.51 11.94
CA ARG A 398 12.95 26.90 13.00
C ARG A 398 12.12 28.15 12.67
N SER A 399 12.59 28.94 11.71
CA SER A 399 12.04 30.27 11.40
C SER A 399 10.77 30.20 10.53
N SER A 400 10.72 29.24 9.60
CA SER A 400 9.62 29.01 8.66
C SER A 400 9.41 27.50 8.39
N PRO A 401 8.20 27.09 7.99
CA PRO A 401 7.96 25.75 7.46
C PRO A 401 8.53 25.60 6.05
N ILE A 402 9.15 24.45 5.75
CA ILE A 402 9.66 24.14 4.41
C ILE A 402 8.55 23.98 3.36
N ILE A 403 7.36 23.53 3.79
CA ILE A 403 6.19 23.44 2.91
C ILE A 403 4.96 23.98 3.66
N THR A 404 4.57 25.20 3.32
CA THR A 404 3.28 25.78 3.70
C THR A 404 2.16 25.16 2.86
N GLY A 405 1.26 24.39 3.48
CA GLY A 405 0.02 23.93 2.87
C GLY A 405 -0.98 25.05 2.65
N MET A 406 -1.87 24.88 1.67
CA MET A 406 -2.91 25.86 1.34
C MET A 406 -3.96 25.97 2.45
N PRO A 407 -4.45 27.18 2.80
CA PRO A 407 -5.47 27.34 3.81
C PRO A 407 -6.81 26.73 3.37
N HIS A 408 -7.39 25.91 4.23
CA HIS A 408 -8.71 25.32 4.05
C HIS A 408 -9.81 26.33 4.40
N ARG A 409 -10.99 26.22 3.76
CA ARG A 409 -12.17 27.04 4.10
C ARG A 409 -12.69 26.79 5.52
N TYR A 410 -12.41 25.61 6.08
CA TYR A 410 -12.85 25.17 7.40
C TYR A 410 -11.65 24.65 8.19
N GLN A 411 -11.70 24.76 9.51
CA GLN A 411 -10.57 24.35 10.36
C GLN A 411 -10.21 22.89 10.12
N VAL A 412 -8.92 22.62 9.94
CA VAL A 412 -8.38 21.26 9.89
C VAL A 412 -8.30 20.76 11.32
N LYS A 413 -8.90 19.59 11.58
CA LYS A 413 -9.02 19.05 12.94
C LYS A 413 -7.95 18.02 13.24
N ASP A 414 -7.47 17.31 12.24
CA ASP A 414 -6.43 16.30 12.39
C ASP A 414 -5.70 16.05 11.04
N VAL A 415 -4.45 15.62 11.12
CA VAL A 415 -3.58 15.27 9.98
C VAL A 415 -2.78 14.03 10.33
N VAL A 416 -2.51 13.17 9.35
CA VAL A 416 -1.65 12.00 9.56
C VAL A 416 -0.92 11.64 8.28
N TRP A 417 0.33 11.18 8.37
CA TRP A 417 1.06 10.63 7.22
C TRP A 417 0.46 9.28 6.80
N THR A 418 0.57 8.92 5.52
CA THR A 418 0.31 7.54 5.10
C THR A 418 1.46 6.64 5.57
N PRO A 419 1.19 5.49 6.23
CA PRO A 419 2.25 4.65 6.80
C PRO A 419 3.26 4.12 5.77
N GLN A 420 2.76 3.65 4.61
CA GLN A 420 3.56 3.00 3.57
C GLN A 420 4.04 3.98 2.47
N ARG A 421 3.16 4.89 2.02
CA ARG A 421 3.48 5.86 0.96
C ARG A 421 4.20 7.09 1.52
N HIS A 422 5.49 7.22 1.22
CA HIS A 422 6.38 8.27 1.77
C HIS A 422 5.99 9.72 1.41
N SER A 423 5.27 9.94 0.31
CA SER A 423 4.85 11.27 -0.17
C SER A 423 3.45 11.69 0.27
N GLY A 424 2.69 10.76 0.86
CA GLY A 424 1.26 10.91 1.13
C GLY A 424 0.93 11.40 2.53
N PHE A 425 -0.09 12.25 2.66
CA PHE A 425 -0.70 12.55 3.94
C PHE A 425 -2.20 12.80 3.81
N MET A 426 -2.91 12.62 4.91
CA MET A 426 -4.36 12.67 4.98
C MET A 426 -4.80 13.72 5.98
N THR A 427 -5.85 14.47 5.65
CA THR A 427 -6.42 15.52 6.51
C THR A 427 -7.91 15.35 6.65
N VAL A 428 -8.42 15.62 7.85
CA VAL A 428 -9.86 15.77 8.13
C VAL A 428 -10.16 17.16 8.65
N SER A 429 -11.29 17.73 8.22
CA SER A 429 -11.68 19.09 8.58
C SER A 429 -13.13 19.20 9.02
N SER A 430 -13.46 20.39 9.53
CA SER A 430 -14.74 20.67 10.18
C SER A 430 -15.96 20.64 9.23
N ASP A 431 -15.73 20.52 7.92
CA ASP A 431 -16.74 20.34 6.87
C ASP A 431 -17.10 18.86 6.60
N GLY A 432 -16.60 17.94 7.42
CA GLY A 432 -16.90 16.51 7.29
C GLY A 432 -16.23 15.81 6.10
N LYS A 433 -15.23 16.45 5.49
CA LYS A 433 -14.51 15.93 4.31
C LYS A 433 -13.15 15.35 4.69
N PHE A 434 -12.93 14.11 4.25
CA PHE A 434 -11.62 13.48 4.16
C PHE A 434 -10.89 13.97 2.91
N ARG A 435 -9.59 14.28 3.02
CA ARG A 435 -8.74 14.63 1.88
C ARG A 435 -7.43 13.87 1.92
N TYR A 436 -7.07 13.34 0.76
CA TYR A 436 -5.81 12.67 0.50
C TYR A 436 -4.89 13.60 -0.32
N TRP A 437 -3.65 13.77 0.13
CA TRP A 437 -2.63 14.61 -0.50
C TRP A 437 -1.40 13.75 -0.83
N ASP A 438 -0.74 14.05 -1.95
CA ASP A 438 0.56 13.46 -2.31
C ASP A 438 1.46 14.60 -2.81
N LEU A 439 2.61 14.79 -2.15
CA LEU A 439 3.51 15.90 -2.41
C LEU A 439 4.26 15.77 -3.74
N LEU A 440 4.51 14.55 -4.22
CA LEU A 440 5.16 14.30 -5.52
C LEU A 440 4.18 14.53 -6.67
N ARG A 441 2.93 14.05 -6.52
CA ARG A 441 1.91 14.15 -7.57
C ARG A 441 1.26 15.54 -7.64
N ARG A 442 0.88 16.15 -6.49
CA ARG A 442 0.13 17.42 -6.48
C ARG A 442 0.22 18.21 -5.16
N ARG A 443 1.12 19.20 -5.11
CA ARG A 443 1.33 20.08 -3.94
C ARG A 443 0.12 20.96 -3.56
N LEU A 444 -0.61 21.54 -4.52
CA LEU A 444 -1.53 22.67 -4.25
C LEU A 444 -3.00 22.29 -4.02
N LYS A 445 -3.41 21.06 -4.34
CA LYS A 445 -4.78 20.57 -4.20
C LYS A 445 -4.72 19.08 -3.84
N PRO A 446 -5.68 18.54 -3.07
CA PRO A 446 -5.73 17.11 -2.79
C PRO A 446 -5.92 16.32 -4.09
N ILE A 447 -5.52 15.05 -4.06
CA ILE A 447 -5.84 14.08 -5.11
C ILE A 447 -7.31 13.68 -4.97
N VAL A 448 -7.69 13.24 -3.77
CA VAL A 448 -9.05 12.80 -3.44
C VAL A 448 -9.63 13.68 -2.35
N SER A 449 -10.89 14.07 -2.49
CA SER A 449 -11.66 14.81 -1.50
C SER A 449 -13.04 14.17 -1.34
N LEU A 450 -13.19 13.30 -0.34
CA LEU A 450 -14.42 12.55 -0.09
C LEU A 450 -15.26 13.25 1.00
N PRO A 451 -16.52 13.64 0.73
CA PRO A 451 -17.45 14.00 1.79
C PRO A 451 -17.89 12.73 2.53
N VAL A 452 -17.50 12.61 3.79
CA VAL A 452 -17.75 11.42 4.63
C VAL A 452 -18.93 11.68 5.58
N SER A 453 -19.02 12.89 6.14
CA SER A 453 -20.08 13.28 7.06
C SER A 453 -20.61 14.68 6.71
N GLN A 454 -21.82 15.01 7.19
CA GLN A 454 -22.34 16.38 7.21
C GLN A 454 -21.81 17.18 8.42
N TYR A 455 -21.23 16.49 9.40
CA TYR A 455 -20.71 17.08 10.64
C TYR A 455 -19.18 17.07 10.68
N SER A 456 -18.60 17.89 11.57
CA SER A 456 -17.14 17.94 11.79
C SER A 456 -16.57 16.57 12.12
N LEU A 457 -15.57 16.15 11.35
CA LEU A 457 -14.63 15.10 11.74
C LEU A 457 -13.62 15.66 12.75
N TYR A 458 -13.12 14.82 13.64
CA TYR A 458 -12.22 15.18 14.74
C TYR A 458 -10.92 14.37 14.77
N ARG A 459 -10.96 13.10 14.37
CA ARG A 459 -9.81 12.20 14.44
C ARG A 459 -9.70 11.34 13.18
N ILE A 460 -8.48 11.10 12.71
CA ILE A 460 -8.13 10.15 11.65
C ILE A 460 -6.96 9.26 12.12
N VAL A 461 -7.09 7.94 11.95
CA VAL A 461 -6.03 6.99 12.29
C VAL A 461 -5.94 5.88 11.22
N PRO A 462 -4.85 5.80 10.45
CA PRO A 462 -4.62 4.69 9.52
C PRO A 462 -4.24 3.43 10.29
N HIS A 463 -4.60 2.26 9.75
CA HIS A 463 -4.01 0.98 10.13
C HIS A 463 -2.51 0.95 9.72
N GLU A 464 -1.67 0.12 10.34
CA GLU A 464 -0.22 0.10 10.02
C GLU A 464 0.10 -0.27 8.57
N GLU A 465 -0.74 -1.09 7.93
CA GLU A 465 -0.68 -1.41 6.50
C GLU A 465 -1.08 -0.24 5.59
N GLY A 466 -1.76 0.77 6.12
CA GLY A 466 -2.21 1.96 5.39
C GLY A 466 -3.44 1.79 4.48
N ARG A 467 -3.87 0.55 4.16
CA ARG A 467 -5.04 0.31 3.29
C ARG A 467 -6.37 0.72 3.93
N LEU A 468 -6.50 0.49 5.23
CA LEU A 468 -7.67 0.87 6.03
C LEU A 468 -7.37 2.13 6.86
N VAL A 469 -8.36 3.02 6.93
CA VAL A 469 -8.29 4.28 7.67
C VAL A 469 -9.58 4.45 8.46
N SER A 470 -9.46 4.57 9.78
CA SER A 470 -10.59 4.86 10.66
C SER A 470 -10.70 6.37 10.91
N MET A 471 -11.91 6.90 10.93
CA MET A 471 -12.20 8.32 11.12
C MET A 471 -13.43 8.52 12.01
N GLY A 472 -13.36 9.49 12.91
CA GLY A 472 -14.44 9.81 13.84
C GLY A 472 -14.71 11.30 13.92
N GLY A 473 -15.90 11.65 14.42
CA GLY A 473 -16.33 13.03 14.50
C GLY A 473 -17.54 13.24 15.41
N ARG A 474 -18.20 14.40 15.23
CA ARG A 474 -19.31 14.85 16.08
C ARG A 474 -20.55 13.96 16.04
N ALA A 475 -20.74 13.19 14.98
CA ALA A 475 -21.95 12.38 14.77
C ALA A 475 -21.99 11.06 15.59
N GLY A 476 -20.92 10.70 16.30
CA GLY A 476 -20.81 9.41 16.99
C GLY A 476 -20.71 8.19 16.07
N ILE A 477 -20.43 8.42 14.79
CA ILE A 477 -20.19 7.38 13.79
C ILE A 477 -18.69 7.27 13.53
N LEU A 478 -18.15 6.07 13.69
CA LEU A 478 -16.83 5.67 13.22
C LEU A 478 -16.95 5.23 11.76
N TYR A 479 -16.24 5.91 10.88
CA TYR A 479 -16.17 5.61 9.46
C TYR A 479 -14.91 4.82 9.17
N LEU A 480 -15.04 3.60 8.62
CA LEU A 480 -13.92 2.85 8.09
C LEU A 480 -13.84 3.07 6.58
N VAL A 481 -12.68 3.54 6.12
CA VAL A 481 -12.41 3.87 4.73
C VAL A 481 -11.27 3.03 4.19
N SER A 482 -11.50 2.42 3.03
CA SER A 482 -10.49 1.69 2.25
C SER A 482 -9.92 2.59 1.16
N LEU A 483 -8.59 2.61 1.04
CA LEU A 483 -7.83 3.27 -0.02
C LEU A 483 -7.49 2.26 -1.13
N SER A 484 -7.47 2.72 -2.39
CA SER A 484 -6.92 1.93 -3.51
C SER A 484 -5.41 1.75 -3.41
N ASP A 485 -4.90 0.69 -4.02
CA ASP A 485 -3.51 0.29 -3.84
C ASP A 485 -2.51 1.33 -4.42
N ASP A 486 -2.89 2.08 -5.48
CA ASP A 486 -2.18 3.28 -5.99
C ASP A 486 -1.91 4.38 -4.92
N LEU A 487 -2.75 4.47 -3.89
CA LEU A 487 -2.60 5.44 -2.79
C LEU A 487 -1.78 4.86 -1.62
N VAL A 488 -1.70 3.54 -1.49
CA VAL A 488 -1.06 2.86 -0.35
C VAL A 488 0.39 2.51 -0.69
N LEU A 489 0.62 1.93 -1.86
CA LEU A 489 1.92 1.43 -2.27
C LEU A 489 2.83 2.59 -2.71
N PRO A 490 4.07 2.69 -2.18
CA PRO A 490 5.09 3.57 -2.75
C PRO A 490 5.65 2.97 -4.05
N GLY A 491 5.99 3.82 -5.02
CA GLY A 491 6.86 3.41 -6.12
C GLY A 491 8.33 3.33 -5.67
N ASP A 492 9.14 2.52 -6.34
CA ASP A 492 10.55 2.26 -5.97
C ASP A 492 11.38 3.56 -5.82
N THR A 493 11.09 4.56 -6.64
CA THR A 493 11.77 5.86 -6.64
C THR A 493 11.11 6.90 -5.72
N ASP A 494 9.88 6.69 -5.23
CA ASP A 494 9.11 7.69 -4.46
C ASP A 494 9.88 8.16 -3.22
N LYS A 495 10.58 7.25 -2.53
CA LYS A 495 11.38 7.60 -1.34
C LYS A 495 12.56 8.51 -1.69
N GLN A 496 13.27 8.21 -2.78
CA GLN A 496 14.42 9.02 -3.23
C GLN A 496 13.97 10.40 -3.70
N LEU A 497 12.89 10.45 -4.49
CA LEU A 497 12.29 11.70 -4.96
C LEU A 497 11.77 12.57 -3.81
N MET A 498 11.18 11.97 -2.76
CA MET A 498 10.76 12.71 -1.56
C MET A 498 11.94 13.28 -0.77
N ILE A 499 13.04 12.53 -0.63
CA ILE A 499 14.25 13.03 0.04
C ILE A 499 14.82 14.23 -0.73
N GLN A 500 15.00 14.11 -2.06
CA GLN A 500 15.45 15.22 -2.91
C GLN A 500 14.49 16.42 -2.86
N HIS A 501 13.18 16.19 -2.78
CA HIS A 501 12.18 17.23 -2.61
C HIS A 501 12.38 17.98 -1.28
N PHE A 502 12.50 17.25 -0.17
CA PHE A 502 12.74 17.86 1.15
C PHE A 502 14.07 18.61 1.22
N GLU A 503 15.15 18.06 0.67
CA GLU A 503 16.46 18.73 0.61
C GLU A 503 16.38 20.05 -0.18
N ARG A 504 15.69 20.04 -1.33
CA ARG A 504 15.49 21.24 -2.17
C ARG A 504 14.68 22.33 -1.46
N GLU A 505 13.54 21.98 -0.85
CA GLU A 505 12.72 22.98 -0.14
C GLU A 505 13.44 23.47 1.15
N THR A 506 14.20 22.60 1.84
CA THR A 506 15.03 23.01 2.99
C THR A 506 16.15 23.96 2.56
N HIS A 507 16.87 23.66 1.48
CA HIS A 507 17.92 24.54 0.95
C HIS A 507 17.35 25.91 0.51
N ARG A 508 16.17 25.92 -0.12
CA ARG A 508 15.43 27.14 -0.46
C ARG A 508 15.11 27.99 0.77
N GLU A 509 14.51 27.41 1.81
CA GLU A 509 14.18 28.16 3.03
C GLU A 509 15.45 28.64 3.76
N HIS A 510 16.56 27.89 3.72
CA HIS A 510 17.82 28.34 4.30
C HIS A 510 18.36 29.60 3.59
N ILE A 511 18.28 29.67 2.26
CA ILE A 511 18.64 30.88 1.49
C ILE A 511 17.72 32.05 1.89
N LEU A 512 16.42 31.81 2.03
CA LEU A 512 15.46 32.85 2.42
C LEU A 512 15.68 33.34 3.85
N GLU A 513 15.97 32.46 4.81
CA GLU A 513 16.30 32.86 6.19
C GLU A 513 17.56 33.73 6.23
N ASN A 514 18.61 33.36 5.50
CA ASN A 514 19.83 34.15 5.40
C ASN A 514 19.56 35.51 4.75
N ARG A 515 18.75 35.56 3.68
CA ARG A 515 18.34 36.81 3.03
C ARG A 515 17.49 37.71 3.94
N ILE A 516 16.62 37.14 4.78
CA ILE A 516 15.85 37.88 5.78
C ILE A 516 16.78 38.46 6.86
N LYS A 517 17.82 37.72 7.28
CA LYS A 517 18.85 38.24 8.21
C LYS A 517 19.62 39.41 7.58
N GLU A 518 20.07 39.29 6.33
CA GLU A 518 20.70 40.40 5.59
C GLU A 518 19.79 41.64 5.53
N ILE A 519 18.52 41.48 5.17
CA ILE A 519 17.55 42.59 5.07
C ILE A 519 17.34 43.25 6.43
N ARG A 520 17.20 42.48 7.52
CA ARG A 520 17.08 43.02 8.89
C ARG A 520 18.33 43.75 9.34
N LEU A 521 19.52 43.27 8.99
CA LEU A 521 20.78 43.94 9.28
C LEU A 521 20.91 45.25 8.49
N LYS A 522 20.48 45.28 7.23
CA LYS A 522 20.42 46.53 6.43
C LYS A 522 19.46 47.53 7.05
N ILE A 523 18.20 47.15 7.31
CA ILE A 523 17.22 48.04 7.95
C ILE A 523 17.73 48.58 9.29
N LYS A 524 18.46 47.78 10.09
CA LYS A 524 19.09 48.24 11.33
C LYS A 524 20.25 49.21 11.08
N ALA A 525 21.09 48.96 10.09
CA ALA A 525 22.17 49.87 9.70
C ALA A 525 21.65 51.19 9.11
N ASP A 526 20.59 51.14 8.30
CA ASP A 526 19.92 52.31 7.73
C ASP A 526 19.26 53.14 8.87
N ALA A 527 18.61 52.48 9.84
CA ALA A 527 18.05 53.15 11.03
C ALA A 527 19.12 53.70 12.00
N GLU A 528 20.33 53.13 12.01
CA GLU A 528 21.49 53.68 12.72
C GLU A 528 22.18 54.81 11.93
N HIS A 529 21.95 54.90 10.61
CA HIS A 529 22.43 55.97 9.74
C HIS A 529 21.53 57.23 9.81
N ASP A 530 20.20 57.05 9.95
CA ASP A 530 19.22 58.13 10.19
C ASP A 530 19.23 58.67 11.64
N GLY A 531 20.31 58.45 12.39
CA GLY A 531 20.47 58.89 13.77
C GLY A 531 20.70 60.39 13.93
N THR A 532 19.65 61.12 14.33
CA THR A 532 19.64 62.52 14.83
C THR A 532 20.03 63.65 13.85
N PRO A 533 19.05 64.38 13.28
CA PRO A 533 19.17 65.83 13.23
C PRO A 533 19.06 66.39 14.65
N THR A 534 19.91 67.35 15.01
CA THR A 534 19.73 68.14 16.23
C THR A 534 18.38 68.85 16.20
N GLU A 535 17.59 68.71 17.25
CA GLU A 535 16.37 69.49 17.46
C GLU A 535 16.72 70.97 17.64
N GLU A 536 16.77 71.72 16.54
CA GLU A 536 16.21 73.08 16.57
C GLU A 536 14.71 72.94 16.85
N PRO A 537 14.10 73.78 17.70
CA PRO A 537 12.70 73.62 18.08
C PRO A 537 11.81 73.72 16.83
N PHE A 538 11.14 72.62 16.52
CA PHE A 538 10.20 72.55 15.40
C PHE A 538 9.04 73.50 15.68
N ASP A 539 9.00 74.61 14.96
CA ASP A 539 7.93 75.61 15.04
C ASP A 539 6.66 75.03 14.42
N GLU A 540 5.87 74.32 15.24
CA GLU A 540 4.60 73.71 14.85
C GLU A 540 3.65 74.74 14.21
N GLU A 541 3.70 76.00 14.65
CA GLU A 541 2.84 77.07 14.15
C GLU A 541 3.23 77.49 12.72
N ALA A 542 4.54 77.50 12.40
CA ALA A 542 5.04 77.68 11.03
C ALA A 542 4.70 76.48 10.12
N ALA A 543 4.82 75.25 10.63
CA ALA A 543 4.53 74.02 9.87
C ALA A 543 3.02 73.87 9.55
N ILE A 544 2.14 74.16 10.52
CA ILE A 544 0.69 74.18 10.34
C ILE A 544 0.31 75.25 9.31
N LYS A 545 0.89 76.44 9.40
CA LYS A 545 0.63 77.54 8.45
C LYS A 545 1.06 77.19 7.02
N ALA A 546 2.20 76.53 6.85
CA ALA A 546 2.64 76.04 5.54
C ALA A 546 1.66 75.00 4.95
N CYS A 547 1.20 74.04 5.76
CA CYS A 547 0.19 73.06 5.33
C CYS A 547 -1.16 73.72 4.99
N GLU A 548 -1.61 74.70 5.78
CA GLU A 548 -2.81 75.47 5.48
C GLU A 548 -2.71 76.22 4.14
N ASP A 549 -1.56 76.84 3.87
CA ASP A 549 -1.38 77.65 2.66
C ASP A 549 -1.21 76.79 1.39
N ASP A 550 -0.58 75.62 1.49
CA ASP A 550 -0.60 74.61 0.42
C ASP A 550 -2.01 74.03 0.19
N PHE A 551 -2.77 73.74 1.25
CA PHE A 551 -4.17 73.30 1.15
C PHE A 551 -5.06 74.34 0.47
N LYS A 552 -4.94 75.62 0.87
CA LYS A 552 -5.62 76.75 0.21
C LYS A 552 -5.22 76.85 -1.27
N ARG A 553 -3.94 76.65 -1.62
CA ARG A 553 -3.48 76.68 -3.02
C ARG A 553 -4.10 75.54 -3.85
N ILE A 554 -4.09 74.30 -3.33
CA ILE A 554 -4.68 73.13 -3.98
C ILE A 554 -6.18 73.35 -4.23
N ILE A 555 -6.93 73.84 -3.23
CA ILE A 555 -8.35 74.15 -3.37
C ILE A 555 -8.60 75.23 -4.43
N ILE A 556 -7.80 76.31 -4.44
CA ILE A 556 -7.95 77.37 -5.45
C ILE A 556 -7.71 76.84 -6.87
N ASP A 557 -6.73 75.96 -7.06
CA ASP A 557 -6.46 75.34 -8.37
C ASP A 557 -7.50 74.29 -8.78
N GLU A 558 -8.12 73.57 -7.84
CA GLU A 558 -9.32 72.76 -8.15
C GLU A 558 -10.52 73.63 -8.55
N PHE A 559 -10.83 74.70 -7.82
CA PHE A 559 -11.94 75.59 -8.20
C PHE A 559 -11.72 76.27 -9.56
N ARG A 560 -10.46 76.60 -9.91
CA ARG A 560 -10.09 77.05 -11.27
C ARG A 560 -10.32 75.97 -12.32
N ARG A 561 -9.93 74.71 -12.06
CA ARG A 561 -10.18 73.58 -12.97
C ARG A 561 -11.67 73.28 -13.13
N ALA A 562 -12.48 73.53 -12.09
CA ALA A 562 -13.93 73.38 -12.12
C ALA A 562 -14.67 74.56 -12.78
N GLY A 563 -13.97 75.62 -13.22
CA GLY A 563 -14.58 76.76 -13.90
C GLY A 563 -15.41 77.71 -13.01
N VAL A 564 -15.27 77.61 -11.68
CA VAL A 564 -16.05 78.41 -10.72
C VAL A 564 -15.28 79.70 -10.36
N PRO A 565 -15.93 80.88 -10.34
CA PRO A 565 -15.24 82.13 -10.00
C PRO A 565 -14.74 82.14 -8.54
N VAL A 566 -13.48 82.57 -8.37
CA VAL A 566 -12.70 82.49 -7.11
C VAL A 566 -13.32 83.26 -5.94
N SER A 567 -14.22 84.20 -6.20
CA SER A 567 -15.00 84.92 -5.19
C SER A 567 -15.91 84.00 -4.34
N HIS A 568 -16.39 82.88 -4.89
CA HIS A 568 -17.18 81.91 -4.11
C HIS A 568 -16.31 81.02 -3.22
N ALA A 569 -15.13 80.60 -3.68
CA ALA A 569 -14.19 79.80 -2.89
C ALA A 569 -13.74 80.51 -1.59
N THR A 570 -13.41 81.79 -1.70
CA THR A 570 -13.03 82.63 -0.54
C THR A 570 -14.18 82.90 0.44
N THR A 571 -15.44 82.79 -0.02
CA THR A 571 -16.62 82.91 0.86
C THR A 571 -16.88 81.61 1.62
N ALA A 572 -16.77 80.45 0.94
CA ALA A 572 -16.95 79.13 1.54
C ALA A 572 -15.95 78.85 2.68
N ILE A 573 -14.66 79.18 2.48
CA ILE A 573 -13.61 79.00 3.49
C ILE A 573 -13.90 79.83 4.76
N LYS A 574 -14.47 81.04 4.62
CA LYS A 574 -14.86 81.86 5.77
C LYS A 574 -16.06 81.32 6.54
N THR A 575 -17.03 80.69 5.86
CA THR A 575 -18.21 80.12 6.53
C THR A 575 -17.89 78.86 7.35
N ASP A 576 -16.89 78.06 6.95
CA ASP A 576 -16.49 76.87 7.72
C ASP A 576 -15.65 77.24 8.95
N ALA A 577 -14.76 78.24 8.84
CA ALA A 577 -14.01 78.78 9.97
C ALA A 577 -14.91 79.39 11.07
N MET A 578 -16.15 79.78 10.75
CA MET A 578 -17.17 80.21 11.71
C MET A 578 -18.00 79.07 12.33
N ARG A 579 -17.90 77.83 11.83
CA ARG A 579 -18.56 76.65 12.42
C ARG A 579 -17.71 75.90 13.44
N HIS A 580 -16.41 76.18 13.49
CA HIS A 580 -15.44 75.56 14.41
C HIS A 580 -14.81 76.57 15.40
N ARG A 581 -15.62 77.52 15.88
CA ARG A 581 -15.34 78.36 17.06
C ARG A 581 -16.51 78.32 18.04
#